data_AF-A0AAU1VVF1-F1
#
_entry.id   AF-A0AAU1VVF1-F1
#
_cell.length_a   1.000
_cell.length_b   1.000
_cell.length_c   1.000
_cell.angle_alpha   90.00
_cell.angle_beta   90.00
_cell.angle_gamma   90.00
#
_symmetry.space_group_name_H-M   'P 1'
#
loop_
_entity.id
_entity.type
_entity.pdbx_description
1 polymer ?
#
loop_
_entity_poly.entity_id
_entity_poly.type
_entity_poly.pdbx_seq_one_letter_code
_entity_poly.pdbx_strand_id
1 'polypeptide(L)'
;MIDLMHGCGLRNGEAYAANLERLVADDVYRVTEQIDGRTRQPARLKHRKPGEFRECPLPPTVRESVLGYAQAVEVGADGYLIRGQRSPHWGHSTMQYQWWMARKKAGITRKLNPYSLRHFSRSATQNFTFPPK
;
A
#
# COMPACT_ATOMS: atom_id res chain seq x y z
N MET A 1 -2.98 -4.93 -0.70
CA MET A 1 -1.67 -4.27 -0.43
C MET A 1 -0.77 -4.23 -1.67
N ILE A 2 -0.49 -5.37 -2.32
CA ILE A 2 0.36 -5.40 -3.53
C ILE A 2 -0.20 -4.47 -4.61
N ASP A 3 -1.52 -4.42 -4.78
CA ASP A 3 -2.19 -3.52 -5.74
C ASP A 3 -1.94 -2.04 -5.43
N LEU A 4 -1.89 -1.65 -4.15
CA LEU A 4 -1.54 -0.26 -3.77
C LEU A 4 -0.06 0.05 -4.03
N MET A 5 0.84 -0.91 -3.79
CA MET A 5 2.26 -0.74 -4.07
C MET A 5 2.53 -0.62 -5.58
N HIS A 6 1.81 -1.42 -6.38
CA HIS A 6 1.98 -1.51 -7.82
C HIS A 6 1.19 -0.45 -8.58
N GLY A 7 -0.07 -0.21 -8.24
CA GLY A 7 -0.93 0.75 -8.93
C GLY A 7 -0.75 2.17 -8.45
N CYS A 8 -0.49 2.39 -7.16
CA CYS A 8 -0.37 3.72 -6.56
C CYS A 8 1.07 4.10 -6.17
N GLY A 9 2.05 3.22 -6.46
CA GLY A 9 3.47 3.46 -6.21
C GLY A 9 3.84 3.59 -4.71
N LEU A 10 3.04 3.02 -3.80
CA LEU A 10 3.29 3.09 -2.36
C LEU A 10 4.61 2.42 -1.97
N ARG A 11 5.31 3.01 -1.00
CA ARG A 11 6.41 2.37 -0.26
C ARG A 11 5.83 1.30 0.66
N ASN A 12 6.65 0.33 1.05
CA ASN A 12 6.24 -0.74 1.98
C ASN A 12 5.55 -0.18 3.24
N GLY A 13 6.15 0.80 3.93
CA GLY A 13 5.58 1.41 5.13
C GLY A 13 4.24 2.12 4.88
N GLU A 14 4.09 2.79 3.73
CA GLU A 14 2.84 3.45 3.33
C GLU A 14 1.76 2.41 3.01
N ALA A 15 2.14 1.29 2.40
CA ALA A 15 1.24 0.18 2.10
C ALA A 15 0.82 -0.60 3.35
N TYR A 16 1.66 -0.66 4.38
CA TYR A 16 1.29 -1.17 5.71
C TYR A 16 0.27 -0.26 6.38
N ALA A 17 0.37 1.06 6.14
CA ALA A 17 -0.57 2.06 6.64
C ALA A 17 -1.81 2.22 5.72
N ALA A 18 -2.11 1.21 4.90
CA ALA A 18 -3.27 1.28 4.01
C ALA A 18 -4.57 1.35 4.81
N ASN A 19 -5.43 2.30 4.46
CA ASN A 19 -6.61 2.65 5.25
C ASN A 19 -7.75 3.13 4.33
N LEU A 20 -8.99 2.73 4.64
CA LEU A 20 -10.17 3.06 3.85
C LEU A 20 -10.46 4.57 3.78
N GLU A 21 -10.23 5.30 4.86
CA GLU A 21 -10.46 6.75 4.93
C GLU A 21 -9.51 7.54 4.02
N ARG A 22 -8.55 6.85 3.38
CA ARG A 22 -7.61 7.44 2.43
C ARG A 22 -8.10 7.39 0.99
N LEU A 23 -9.24 6.75 0.74
CA LEU A 23 -10.02 6.88 -0.50
C LEU A 23 -10.76 8.23 -0.46
N VAL A 24 -10.06 9.30 -0.82
CA VAL A 24 -10.60 10.67 -0.71
C VAL A 24 -11.41 11.11 -1.93
N ALA A 25 -11.22 10.42 -3.06
CA ALA A 25 -12.00 10.55 -4.29
C ALA A 25 -12.00 9.19 -5.02
N ASP A 26 -12.75 9.09 -6.12
CA ASP A 26 -12.84 7.85 -6.89
C ASP A 26 -11.51 7.46 -7.56
N ASP A 27 -10.65 8.43 -7.86
CA ASP A 27 -9.38 8.26 -8.55
C ASP A 27 -8.17 8.76 -7.74
N VAL A 28 -8.35 9.03 -6.44
CA VAL A 28 -7.28 9.55 -5.57
C VAL A 28 -7.15 8.76 -4.27
N TYR A 29 -5.92 8.34 -3.99
CA TYR A 29 -5.52 7.77 -2.70
C TYR A 29 -4.60 8.74 -1.95
N ARG A 30 -4.98 9.14 -0.72
CA ARG A 30 -4.22 10.08 0.11
C ARG A 30 -3.36 9.37 1.15
N VAL A 31 -2.05 9.44 1.00
CA VAL A 31 -1.11 8.89 1.98
C VAL A 31 -0.80 9.95 3.03
N THR A 32 -1.11 9.67 4.29
CA THR A 32 -0.87 10.57 5.44
C THR A 32 0.27 10.09 6.34
N GLU A 33 0.51 8.77 6.37
CA GLU A 33 1.45 8.14 7.29
C GLU A 33 2.05 6.86 6.72
N GLN A 34 2.99 6.27 7.46
CA GLN A 34 3.59 4.97 7.17
C GLN A 34 3.73 4.18 8.48
N ILE A 35 3.65 2.86 8.43
CA ILE A 35 4.05 2.03 9.57
C ILE A 35 5.55 1.78 9.50
N ASP A 36 6.26 2.04 10.60
CA ASP A 36 7.65 1.63 10.74
C ASP A 36 7.74 0.10 10.75
N GLY A 37 8.48 -0.45 9.79
CA GLY A 37 8.55 -1.91 9.60
C GLY A 37 9.25 -2.66 10.73
N ARG A 38 9.99 -1.99 11.61
CA ARG A 38 10.71 -2.57 12.75
C ARG A 38 9.90 -2.43 14.04
N THR A 39 9.46 -1.22 14.38
CA THR A 39 8.70 -0.96 15.61
C THR A 39 7.22 -1.30 15.48
N ARG A 40 6.71 -1.43 14.24
CA ARG A 40 5.30 -1.67 13.91
C ARG A 40 4.37 -0.61 14.45
N GLN A 41 4.86 0.63 14.50
CA GLN A 41 4.10 1.79 14.95
C GLN A 41 3.85 2.75 13.79
N PRO A 42 2.72 3.48 13.80
CA PRO A 42 2.52 4.61 12.92
C PRO A 42 3.65 5.63 13.05
N ALA A 43 4.13 6.10 11.90
CA ALA A 43 5.22 7.05 11.78
C ALA A 43 4.91 8.05 10.67
N ARG A 44 5.46 9.26 10.80
CA ARG A 44 5.27 10.31 9.78
C ARG A 44 5.85 9.86 8.43
N LEU A 45 5.30 10.39 7.34
CA LEU A 45 5.88 10.21 6.02
C LEU A 45 7.31 10.75 5.92
N LYS A 46 8.19 9.96 5.33
CA LYS A 46 9.58 10.36 5.10
C LYS A 46 9.59 11.67 4.27
N HIS A 47 10.37 12.65 4.71
CA HIS A 47 10.49 13.97 4.06
C HIS A 47 9.19 14.81 4.04
N ARG A 48 8.30 14.60 5.01
CA ARG A 48 7.10 15.43 5.23
C ARG A 48 7.04 15.93 6.66
N LYS A 49 6.39 17.06 6.90
CA LYS A 49 6.06 17.57 8.24
C LYS A 49 4.81 16.86 8.80
N PRO A 50 4.58 16.88 10.13
CA PRO A 50 3.31 16.42 10.69
C PRO A 50 2.11 17.10 10.02
N GLY A 51 1.08 16.33 9.68
CA GLY A 51 -0.12 16.83 8.98
C GLY A 51 0.01 16.95 7.46
N GLU A 52 1.23 16.88 6.90
CA GLU A 52 1.41 16.84 5.46
C GLU A 52 1.12 15.45 4.89
N PHE A 53 0.45 15.42 3.74
CA PHE A 53 0.12 14.22 3.01
C PHE A 53 0.71 14.25 1.60
N ARG A 54 0.65 13.11 0.92
CA ARG A 54 0.82 13.05 -0.53
C ARG A 54 -0.34 12.30 -1.15
N GLU A 55 -0.76 12.73 -2.31
CA GLU A 55 -1.77 12.03 -3.09
C GLU A 55 -1.08 11.20 -4.17
N CYS A 56 -1.72 10.09 -4.53
CA CYS A 56 -1.37 9.36 -5.73
C CYS A 56 -2.64 9.00 -6.51
N PRO A 57 -2.54 8.91 -7.85
CA PRO A 57 -3.60 8.34 -8.65
C PRO A 57 -3.98 6.95 -8.13
N LEU A 58 -5.28 6.70 -8.06
CA LEU A 58 -5.88 5.44 -7.66
C LEU A 58 -6.55 4.81 -8.89
N PRO A 59 -5.93 3.81 -9.54
CA PRO A 59 -6.57 3.10 -10.61
C PRO A 59 -7.88 2.42 -10.14
N PRO A 60 -8.94 2.37 -10.96
CA PRO A 60 -10.22 1.75 -10.58
C PRO A 60 -10.07 0.30 -10.11
N THR A 61 -9.21 -0.48 -10.76
CA THR A 61 -8.90 -1.86 -10.36
C THR A 61 -8.29 -1.97 -8.97
N VAL A 62 -7.49 -0.98 -8.56
CA VAL A 62 -6.92 -0.92 -7.21
C VAL A 62 -7.99 -0.53 -6.20
N ARG A 63 -8.88 0.41 -6.54
CA ARG A 63 -10.03 0.79 -5.70
C ARG A 63 -10.93 -0.41 -5.44
N GLU A 64 -11.29 -1.16 -6.49
CA GLU A 64 -12.08 -2.39 -6.39
C GLU A 64 -11.39 -3.43 -5.50
N SER A 65 -10.08 -3.66 -5.68
CA SER A 65 -9.31 -4.57 -4.83
C SER A 65 -9.33 -4.14 -3.35
N VAL A 66 -9.17 -2.85 -3.08
CA VAL A 66 -9.22 -2.30 -1.72
C VAL A 66 -10.60 -2.49 -1.08
N LEU A 67 -11.66 -2.13 -1.80
CA LEU A 67 -13.03 -2.24 -1.29
C LEU A 67 -13.46 -3.70 -1.14
N GLY A 68 -13.14 -4.56 -2.10
CA GLY A 68 -13.43 -6.00 -2.02
C GLY A 68 -12.68 -6.66 -0.85
N TYR A 69 -11.42 -6.28 -0.63
CA TYR A 69 -10.68 -6.75 0.55
C TYR A 69 -11.33 -6.26 1.85
N ALA A 70 -11.73 -4.99 1.92
CA ALA A 70 -12.41 -4.42 3.08
C ALA A 70 -13.77 -5.05 3.39
N GLN A 71 -14.48 -5.58 2.39
CA GLN A 71 -15.70 -6.35 2.60
C GLN A 71 -15.41 -7.78 3.10
N ALA A 72 -14.29 -8.36 2.66
CA ALA A 72 -13.89 -9.72 3.02
C ALA A 72 -13.27 -9.83 4.42
N VAL A 73 -12.82 -8.72 5.01
CA VAL A 73 -12.22 -8.70 6.35
C VAL A 73 -12.92 -7.70 7.26
N GLU A 74 -12.94 -7.96 8.55
CA GLU A 74 -13.39 -6.96 9.53
C GLU A 74 -12.36 -5.83 9.61
N VAL A 75 -12.68 -4.69 8.99
CA VAL A 75 -11.88 -3.47 9.12
C VAL A 75 -12.15 -2.85 10.49
N GLY A 76 -11.09 -2.53 11.23
CA GLY A 76 -11.22 -1.90 12.54
C GLY A 76 -11.81 -0.49 12.45
N ALA A 77 -12.28 0.03 13.59
CA ALA A 77 -12.77 1.41 13.70
C ALA A 77 -11.71 2.47 13.34
N ASP A 78 -10.43 2.09 13.32
CA ASP A 78 -9.30 2.91 12.90
C ASP A 78 -9.07 2.91 11.38
N GLY A 79 -9.87 2.18 10.61
CA GLY A 79 -9.87 2.16 9.14
C GLY A 79 -8.71 1.38 8.50
N TYR A 80 -7.77 0.84 9.29
CA TYR A 80 -6.62 0.12 8.77
C TYR A 80 -7.01 -1.21 8.13
N LEU A 81 -6.60 -1.39 6.87
CA LEU A 81 -6.87 -2.59 6.09
C LEU A 81 -5.97 -3.75 6.49
N ILE A 82 -4.70 -3.46 6.79
CA ILE A 82 -3.68 -4.49 7.00
C ILE A 82 -3.39 -4.63 8.49
N ARG A 83 -4.01 -5.63 9.13
CA ARG A 83 -3.88 -5.90 10.56
C ARG A 83 -3.29 -7.29 10.81
N GLY A 84 -2.50 -7.42 11.87
CA GLY A 84 -1.97 -8.71 12.31
C GLY A 84 -2.82 -9.28 13.45
N GLN A 85 -2.88 -10.61 13.57
CA GLN A 85 -3.61 -11.27 14.66
C GLN A 85 -3.01 -10.97 16.05
N ARG A 86 -1.68 -10.77 16.13
CA ARG A 86 -0.94 -10.52 17.38
C ARG A 86 -0.44 -9.09 17.53
N SER A 87 -0.58 -8.27 16.50
CA SER A 87 -0.06 -6.90 16.47
C SER A 87 -0.94 -6.06 15.55
N PRO A 88 -1.32 -4.83 15.95
CA PRO A 88 -2.21 -3.98 15.17
C PRO A 88 -1.72 -3.73 13.74
N HIS A 89 -0.39 -3.71 13.54
CA HIS A 89 0.20 -3.38 12.26
C HIS A 89 1.23 -4.42 11.81
N TRP A 90 1.36 -4.57 10.49
CA TRP A 90 2.37 -5.45 9.92
C TRP A 90 3.76 -4.82 9.96
N GLY A 91 4.75 -5.66 10.27
CA GLY A 91 6.16 -5.32 10.14
C GLY A 91 6.78 -5.87 8.86
N HIS A 92 8.06 -5.54 8.65
CA HIS A 92 8.82 -6.01 7.50
C HIS A 92 8.90 -7.54 7.41
N SER A 93 9.08 -8.23 8.54
CA SER A 93 9.13 -9.70 8.57
C SER A 93 7.80 -10.35 8.20
N THR A 94 6.67 -9.81 8.70
CA THR A 94 5.33 -10.27 8.34
C THR A 94 5.09 -10.14 6.84
N MET A 95 5.50 -9.01 6.26
CA MET A 95 5.39 -8.79 4.82
C MET A 95 6.20 -9.79 3.99
N GLN A 96 7.46 -9.99 4.35
CA GLN A 96 8.30 -10.95 3.64
C GLN A 96 7.74 -12.36 3.70
N TYR A 97 7.22 -12.77 4.87
CA TYR A 97 6.59 -14.06 5.04
C TYR A 97 5.32 -14.21 4.18
N GLN A 98 4.41 -13.24 4.23
CA GLN A 98 3.17 -13.27 3.44
C GLN A 98 3.45 -13.26 1.93
N TRP A 99 4.44 -12.48 1.49
CA TRP A 99 4.88 -12.49 0.10
C TRP A 99 5.48 -13.82 -0.32
N TRP A 100 6.32 -14.42 0.53
CA TRP A 100 6.88 -15.76 0.28
C TRP A 100 5.78 -16.81 0.16
N MET A 101 4.78 -16.79 1.05
CA MET A 101 3.61 -17.67 0.99
C MET A 101 2.80 -17.47 -0.28
N ALA A 102 2.52 -16.21 -0.67
CA ALA A 102 1.81 -15.89 -1.90
C ALA A 102 2.56 -16.39 -3.15
N ARG A 103 3.87 -16.18 -3.20
CA ARG A 103 4.72 -16.71 -4.29
C ARG A 103 4.70 -18.23 -4.36
N LYS A 104 4.80 -18.90 -3.21
CA LYS A 104 4.74 -20.36 -3.13
C LYS A 104 3.40 -20.88 -3.65
N LYS A 105 2.28 -20.26 -3.24
CA LYS A 105 0.94 -20.59 -3.71
C LYS A 105 0.75 -20.36 -5.21
N ALA A 106 1.37 -19.33 -5.76
CA ALA A 106 1.34 -19.00 -7.19
C ALA A 106 2.35 -19.80 -8.04
N GLY A 107 3.12 -20.72 -7.46
CA GLY A 107 4.14 -21.49 -8.19
C GLY A 107 5.33 -20.67 -8.70
N ILE A 108 5.56 -19.45 -8.16
CA ILE A 108 6.61 -18.55 -8.65
C ILE A 108 7.96 -18.89 -8.02
N THR A 109 8.80 -19.58 -8.79
CA THR A 109 10.16 -20.00 -8.40
C THR A 109 11.18 -18.85 -8.44
N ARG A 110 10.99 -17.86 -9.33
CA ARG A 110 11.89 -16.70 -9.44
C ARG A 110 11.92 -15.86 -8.16
N LYS A 111 13.12 -15.49 -7.69
CA LYS A 111 13.33 -14.61 -6.52
C LYS A 111 12.84 -13.18 -6.81
N LEU A 112 11.55 -12.95 -6.57
CA LEU A 112 10.94 -11.63 -6.60
C LEU A 112 10.91 -11.02 -5.20
N ASN A 113 11.30 -9.75 -5.11
CA ASN A 113 11.20 -8.94 -3.89
C ASN A 113 9.90 -8.12 -3.97
N PRO A 114 9.11 -7.95 -2.87
CA PRO A 114 7.99 -7.01 -2.88
C PRO A 114 8.35 -5.62 -3.42
N TYR A 115 9.58 -5.18 -3.15
CA TYR A 115 10.12 -3.91 -3.61
C TYR A 115 10.24 -3.80 -5.14
N SER A 116 10.47 -4.91 -5.86
CA SER A 116 10.56 -4.88 -7.33
C SER A 116 9.22 -4.57 -8.00
N LEU A 117 8.09 -4.81 -7.33
CA LEU A 117 6.75 -4.54 -7.89
C LEU A 117 6.45 -3.04 -8.00
N ARG A 118 7.08 -2.23 -7.14
CA ARG A 118 6.98 -0.76 -7.20
C ARG A 118 7.70 -0.18 -8.41
N HIS A 119 8.78 -0.82 -8.87
CA HIS A 119 9.55 -0.34 -10.01
C HIS A 119 8.81 -0.51 -11.34
N PHE A 120 7.94 -1.52 -11.47
CA PHE A 120 7.13 -1.71 -12.67
C PHE A 120 6.12 -0.58 -12.90
N SER A 121 5.60 0.00 -11.81
CA SER A 121 4.61 1.09 -11.82
C SER A 121 5.14 2.38 -12.46
N ARG A 122 6.38 2.77 -12.13
CA ARG A 122 6.99 4.03 -12.60
C ARG A 122 7.12 4.10 -14.12
N SER A 123 7.24 2.95 -14.78
CA SER A 123 7.29 2.84 -16.24
C SER A 123 5.93 3.07 -16.91
N ALA A 124 4.80 2.85 -16.22
CA ALA A 124 3.46 3.06 -16.77
C ALA A 124 2.96 4.52 -16.61
N THR A 125 3.43 5.23 -15.57
CA THR A 125 3.02 6.62 -15.31
C THR A 125 3.74 7.66 -16.18
N GLN A 126 4.84 7.31 -16.86
CA GLN A 126 5.55 8.23 -17.76
C GLN A 126 4.78 8.60 -19.03
N ASN A 127 3.64 7.95 -19.32
CA ASN A 127 2.77 8.27 -20.46
C ASN A 127 1.60 9.20 -20.11
N PHE A 128 1.46 9.65 -18.86
CA PHE A 128 0.49 10.67 -18.46
C PHE A 128 1.19 11.95 -18.02
N THR A 129 1.87 12.59 -18.97
CA THR A 129 2.27 13.99 -18.86
C THR A 129 1.01 14.84 -19.00
N PHE A 130 0.49 15.38 -17.90
CA PHE A 130 -0.45 16.49 -17.99
C PHE A 130 0.29 17.68 -18.64
N PRO A 131 -0.24 18.29 -19.72
CA PRO A 131 0.38 19.49 -20.26
C PRO A 131 0.31 20.61 -19.21
N PRO A 132 1.36 21.44 -19.09
CA PRO A 132 1.30 22.63 -18.24
C PRO A 132 0.22 23.58 -18.78
N LYS A 133 -0.54 24.18 -17.86
CA LYS A 133 -1.39 25.34 -18.15
C LYS A 133 -0.53 26.57 -18.37
#